data_AF-A0A4Q3GT45-F1
#
_entry.id   AF-A0A4Q3GT45-F1
#
_cell.length_a   1.000
_cell.length_b   1.000
_cell.length_c   1.000
_cell.angle_alpha   90.00
_cell.angle_beta   90.00
_cell.angle_gamma   90.00
#
_symmetry.space_group_name_H-M   'P 1'
#
loop_
_entity.id
_entity.type
_entity.pdbx_description
1 polymer ?
#
loop_
_entity_poly.entity_id
_entity_poly.type
_entity_poly.pdbx_seq_one_letter_code
_entity_poly.pdbx_strand_id
1 'polypeptide(L)'
;SYAVAEAICVPLTGWLANRFGAVRMMVLSALGFGIFSVLCGLSVTLGMLVACRVGQGLCGGLLMPLTQTLLLRIYPPEQRPQAMGLWAMTIMIGPAVGPILGGMISDNMSWHWIFFINVPFVIFCVFAVHLLLAPIETPTTKLPIDKVGLVMLILWIGCLQIMLDIGREHDWFDDPLVICLAIAAAIFFVIFVIWELTEEHPIVDIRIFRYRGFTVGSLTMALGFGSYFAGVTVIPQWMQISLGYTATQAGITVAMTAFVGVFVVPFVPKLIARYDPRILLCAGLAWAGMATLYRVDWTSSADLFTLMAPQMLMGLGMPAFFITVNAVTMANMPPKEVASAAGL
;
A
#
# COMPACT_ATOMS: atom_id res chain seq x y z
N SER A 1 -5.67 -11.48 -0.22
CA SER A 1 -6.94 -11.07 -0.89
C SER A 1 -7.11 -9.55 -1.08
N TYR A 2 -7.14 -8.72 -0.03
CA TYR A 2 -7.37 -7.25 -0.16
C TYR A 2 -6.27 -6.52 -0.94
N ALA A 3 -5.00 -6.73 -0.58
CA ALA A 3 -3.88 -6.03 -1.20
C ALA A 3 -3.74 -6.31 -2.71
N VAL A 4 -4.15 -7.49 -3.16
CA VAL A 4 -4.18 -7.85 -4.59
C VAL A 4 -5.20 -7.03 -5.36
N ALA A 5 -6.43 -6.99 -4.84
CA ALA A 5 -7.51 -6.25 -5.47
C ALA A 5 -7.17 -4.75 -5.52
N GLU A 6 -6.56 -4.24 -4.46
CA GLU A 6 -6.03 -2.87 -4.41
C GLU A 6 -4.94 -2.65 -5.47
N ALA A 7 -3.92 -3.50 -5.54
CA ALA A 7 -2.81 -3.38 -6.49
C ALA A 7 -3.28 -3.42 -7.96
N ILE A 8 -4.26 -4.25 -8.29
CA ILE A 8 -4.85 -4.33 -9.63
C ILE A 8 -5.62 -3.05 -9.96
N CYS A 9 -6.32 -2.44 -8.99
CA CYS A 9 -7.16 -1.27 -9.24
C CYS A 9 -6.38 0.05 -9.36
N VAL A 10 -5.19 0.16 -8.76
CA VAL A 10 -4.40 1.40 -8.80
C VAL A 10 -4.15 1.89 -10.24
N PRO A 11 -3.61 1.07 -11.18
CA PRO A 11 -3.40 1.50 -12.56
C PRO A 11 -4.70 1.87 -13.30
N LEU A 12 -5.82 1.22 -12.97
CA LEU A 12 -7.12 1.45 -13.60
C LEU A 12 -7.72 2.81 -13.23
N THR A 13 -7.26 3.41 -12.14
CA THR A 13 -7.81 4.66 -11.62
C THR A 13 -7.78 5.77 -12.67
N GLY A 14 -6.65 5.94 -13.36
CA GLY A 14 -6.50 6.99 -14.37
C GLY A 14 -7.54 6.86 -15.50
N TRP A 15 -7.76 5.64 -15.97
CA TRP A 15 -8.76 5.35 -17.00
C TRP A 15 -10.19 5.56 -16.47
N LEU A 16 -10.52 5.02 -15.30
CA LEU A 16 -11.85 5.15 -14.68
C LEU A 16 -12.20 6.61 -14.41
N ALA A 17 -11.25 7.38 -13.88
CA ALA A 17 -11.43 8.80 -13.60
C ALA A 17 -11.69 9.60 -14.89
N ASN A 18 -10.92 9.35 -15.95
CA ASN A 18 -11.10 10.02 -17.23
C ASN A 18 -12.39 9.61 -17.95
N ARG A 19 -12.85 8.35 -17.75
CA ARG A 19 -14.05 7.82 -18.41
C ARG A 19 -15.35 8.23 -17.73
N PHE A 20 -15.40 8.19 -16.42
CA PHE A 20 -16.65 8.36 -15.65
C PHE A 20 -16.70 9.62 -14.80
N GLY A 21 -15.56 10.31 -14.66
CA GLY A 21 -15.40 11.49 -13.81
C GLY A 21 -14.72 11.14 -12.50
N ALA A 22 -13.74 11.95 -12.09
CA ALA A 22 -12.95 11.72 -10.88
C ALA A 22 -13.78 11.85 -9.60
N VAL A 23 -14.73 12.79 -9.54
CA VAL A 23 -15.54 13.01 -8.32
C VAL A 23 -16.59 11.91 -8.17
N ARG A 24 -17.31 11.59 -9.26
CA ARG A 24 -18.20 10.41 -9.31
C ARG A 24 -17.49 9.12 -8.91
N MET A 25 -16.31 8.86 -9.47
CA MET A 25 -15.54 7.66 -9.14
C MET A 25 -15.09 7.66 -7.67
N MET A 26 -14.74 8.82 -7.11
CA MET A 26 -14.37 8.92 -5.70
C MET A 26 -15.57 8.59 -4.80
N VAL A 27 -16.75 9.13 -5.11
CA VAL A 27 -18.00 8.84 -4.36
C VAL A 27 -18.39 7.37 -4.48
N LEU A 28 -18.39 6.81 -5.68
CA LEU A 28 -18.72 5.39 -5.91
C LEU A 28 -17.74 4.46 -5.21
N SER A 29 -16.45 4.78 -5.26
CA SER A 29 -15.40 3.99 -4.59
C SER A 29 -15.53 4.08 -3.07
N ALA A 30 -15.81 5.27 -2.52
CA ALA A 30 -16.01 5.43 -1.08
C ALA A 30 -17.27 4.67 -0.60
N LEU A 31 -18.39 4.80 -1.32
CA LEU A 31 -19.62 4.05 -1.04
C LEU A 31 -19.39 2.54 -1.12
N GLY A 32 -18.75 2.08 -2.19
CA GLY A 32 -18.40 0.66 -2.37
C GLY A 32 -17.52 0.15 -1.23
N PHE A 33 -16.48 0.91 -0.85
CA PHE A 33 -15.63 0.57 0.29
C PHE A 33 -16.43 0.46 1.59
N GLY A 34 -17.36 1.38 1.85
CA GLY A 34 -18.24 1.32 3.02
C GLY A 34 -19.17 0.11 3.03
N ILE A 35 -19.82 -0.18 1.90
CA ILE A 35 -20.71 -1.34 1.75
C ILE A 35 -19.93 -2.63 1.98
N PHE A 36 -18.80 -2.81 1.30
CA PHE A 36 -17.97 -4.01 1.47
C PHE A 36 -17.36 -4.09 2.88
N SER A 37 -17.04 -2.96 3.52
CA SER A 37 -16.63 -2.95 4.93
C SER A 37 -17.74 -3.47 5.84
N VAL A 38 -18.99 -3.02 5.68
CA VAL A 38 -20.12 -3.57 6.45
C VAL A 38 -20.31 -5.06 6.18
N LEU A 39 -20.20 -5.49 4.92
CA LEU A 39 -20.29 -6.92 4.56
C LEU A 39 -19.17 -7.76 5.18
N CYS A 40 -17.95 -7.23 5.29
CA CYS A 40 -16.85 -7.87 6.03
C CYS A 40 -17.20 -8.01 7.52
N GLY A 41 -17.76 -6.97 8.14
CA GLY A 41 -18.19 -6.99 9.54
C GLY A 41 -19.39 -7.92 9.81
N LEU A 42 -20.19 -8.23 8.80
CA LEU A 42 -21.30 -9.20 8.87
C LEU A 42 -20.91 -10.60 8.38
N SER A 43 -19.64 -10.82 8.03
CA SER A 43 -19.21 -12.08 7.44
C SER A 43 -19.28 -13.22 8.46
N VAL A 44 -19.91 -14.33 8.07
CA VAL A 44 -20.08 -15.53 8.91
C VAL A 44 -19.16 -16.68 8.53
N THR A 45 -18.54 -16.61 7.36
CA THR A 45 -17.60 -17.62 6.86
C THR A 45 -16.33 -16.96 6.33
N LEU A 46 -15.22 -17.69 6.37
CA LEU A 46 -13.94 -17.24 5.82
C LEU A 46 -14.06 -16.90 4.33
N GLY A 47 -14.78 -17.71 3.55
CA GLY A 47 -15.02 -17.46 2.13
C GLY A 47 -15.77 -16.15 1.86
N MET A 48 -16.81 -15.86 2.66
CA MET A 48 -17.53 -14.59 2.58
C MET A 48 -16.63 -13.42 2.94
N LEU A 49 -15.82 -13.53 4.00
CA LEU A 49 -14.86 -12.49 4.40
C LEU A 49 -13.86 -12.22 3.28
N VAL A 50 -13.29 -13.27 2.68
CA VAL A 50 -12.35 -13.14 1.56
C VAL A 50 -12.98 -12.44 0.37
N ALA A 51 -14.19 -12.84 -0.05
CA ALA A 51 -14.90 -12.21 -1.17
C ALA A 51 -15.21 -10.73 -0.90
N CYS A 52 -15.67 -10.39 0.31
CA CYS A 52 -15.94 -9.02 0.70
C CYS A 52 -14.66 -8.18 0.76
N ARG A 53 -13.53 -8.76 1.21
CA ARG A 53 -12.21 -8.11 1.23
C ARG A 53 -11.67 -7.82 -0.17
N VAL A 54 -11.97 -8.68 -1.15
CA VAL A 54 -11.66 -8.42 -2.56
C VAL A 54 -12.46 -7.19 -3.03
N GLY A 55 -13.78 -7.17 -2.82
CA GLY A 55 -14.61 -6.01 -3.16
C GLY A 55 -14.15 -4.71 -2.48
N GLN A 56 -13.79 -4.80 -1.20
CA GLN A 56 -13.25 -3.68 -0.42
C GLN A 56 -11.92 -3.16 -1.02
N GLY A 57 -11.02 -4.07 -1.44
CA GLY A 57 -9.75 -3.70 -2.08
C GLY A 57 -9.93 -3.05 -3.44
N LEU A 58 -10.86 -3.56 -4.26
CA LEU A 58 -11.19 -2.98 -5.58
C LEU A 58 -11.66 -1.52 -5.44
N CYS A 59 -12.52 -1.25 -4.46
CA CYS A 59 -12.99 0.11 -4.18
C CYS A 59 -11.92 0.97 -3.50
N GLY A 60 -11.13 0.38 -2.59
CA GLY A 60 -10.08 1.08 -1.83
C GLY A 60 -8.94 1.58 -2.71
N GLY A 61 -8.48 0.76 -3.66
CA GLY A 61 -7.34 1.09 -4.53
C GLY A 61 -7.55 2.29 -5.44
N LEU A 62 -8.81 2.66 -5.71
CA LEU A 62 -9.15 3.84 -6.49
C LEU A 62 -9.02 5.14 -5.67
N LEU A 63 -9.22 5.09 -4.35
CA LEU A 63 -9.34 6.27 -3.50
C LEU A 63 -8.05 7.07 -3.40
N MET A 64 -6.90 6.41 -3.18
CA MET A 64 -5.60 7.09 -3.07
C MET A 64 -5.25 7.90 -4.34
N PRO A 65 -5.16 7.29 -5.54
CA PRO A 65 -4.87 8.02 -6.77
C PRO A 65 -5.92 9.07 -7.14
N LEU A 66 -7.22 8.83 -6.85
CA LEU A 66 -8.27 9.83 -7.08
C LEU A 66 -8.10 11.07 -6.18
N THR A 67 -7.80 10.87 -4.89
CA THR A 67 -7.58 11.99 -3.97
C THR A 67 -6.38 12.84 -4.39
N GLN A 68 -5.26 12.22 -4.79
CA GLN A 68 -4.10 12.95 -5.32
C GLN A 68 -4.46 13.74 -6.58
N THR A 69 -5.16 13.09 -7.52
CA THR A 69 -5.56 13.72 -8.79
C THR A 69 -6.47 14.94 -8.56
N LEU A 70 -7.44 14.83 -7.65
CA LEU A 70 -8.34 15.92 -7.31
C LEU A 70 -7.61 17.06 -6.60
N LEU A 71 -6.71 16.78 -5.65
CA LEU A 71 -5.92 17.80 -4.98
C LEU A 71 -5.07 18.62 -5.97
N LEU A 72 -4.40 17.95 -6.91
CA LEU A 72 -3.58 18.64 -7.93
C LEU A 72 -4.42 19.48 -8.89
N ARG A 73 -5.70 19.16 -9.08
CA ARG A 73 -6.62 19.92 -9.95
C ARG A 73 -7.28 21.10 -9.23
N ILE A 74 -7.70 20.92 -7.98
CA ILE A 74 -8.41 21.93 -7.19
C ILE A 74 -7.46 23.04 -6.76
N TYR A 75 -6.26 22.68 -6.31
CA TYR A 75 -5.30 23.66 -5.81
C TYR A 75 -4.50 24.32 -6.95
N PRO A 76 -4.30 25.65 -6.89
CA PRO A 76 -3.46 26.36 -7.84
C PRO A 76 -2.01 25.87 -7.76
N PRO A 77 -1.22 25.95 -8.84
CA PRO A 77 0.12 25.36 -8.93
C PRO A 77 1.05 25.69 -7.74
N GLU A 78 0.94 26.90 -7.21
CA GLU A 78 1.76 27.41 -6.10
C GLU A 78 1.41 26.73 -4.76
N GLN A 79 0.17 26.26 -4.58
CA GLN A 79 -0.32 25.62 -3.37
C GLN A 79 -0.29 24.08 -3.43
N ARG A 80 -0.07 23.50 -4.62
CA ARG A 80 0.00 22.03 -4.78
C ARG A 80 1.02 21.35 -3.86
N PRO A 81 2.25 21.89 -3.65
CA PRO A 81 3.20 21.25 -2.73
C PRO A 81 2.69 21.22 -1.28
N GLN A 82 1.99 22.27 -0.84
CA GLN A 82 1.41 22.33 0.51
C GLN A 82 0.25 21.33 0.65
N ALA A 83 -0.64 21.25 -0.34
CA ALA A 83 -1.75 20.30 -0.36
C ALA A 83 -1.27 18.85 -0.39
N MET A 84 -0.28 18.53 -1.22
CA MET A 84 0.36 17.22 -1.28
C MET A 84 1.12 16.88 0.01
N GLY A 85 1.72 17.88 0.66
CA GLY A 85 2.33 17.72 1.98
C GLY A 85 1.32 17.35 3.05
N LEU A 86 0.15 18.00 3.09
CA LEU A 86 -0.94 17.65 4.00
C LEU A 86 -1.48 16.25 3.74
N TRP A 87 -1.68 15.89 2.47
CA TRP A 87 -2.10 14.55 2.06
C TRP A 87 -1.11 13.47 2.51
N ALA A 88 0.20 13.70 2.31
CA ALA A 88 1.24 12.77 2.74
C ALA A 88 1.26 12.59 4.27
N MET A 89 1.01 13.65 5.05
CA MET A 89 0.89 13.56 6.50
C MET A 89 -0.27 12.64 6.92
N THR A 90 -1.42 12.71 6.26
CA THR A 90 -2.56 11.84 6.54
C THR A 90 -2.23 10.36 6.35
N ILE A 91 -1.45 10.03 5.32
CA ILE A 91 -1.03 8.64 5.05
C ILE A 91 -0.10 8.13 6.13
N MET A 92 0.74 8.97 6.72
CA MET A 92 1.65 8.56 7.80
C MET A 92 0.91 8.33 9.12
N ILE A 93 -0.17 9.06 9.38
CA ILE A 93 -1.00 8.89 10.57
C ILE A 93 -1.70 7.53 10.56
N GLY A 94 -2.12 7.05 9.38
CA GLY A 94 -2.83 5.77 9.23
C GLY A 94 -2.11 4.59 9.88
N PRO A 95 -0.87 4.25 9.48
CA PRO A 95 -0.07 3.18 10.07
C PRO A 95 0.32 3.40 11.54
N ALA A 96 0.35 4.64 12.03
CA ALA A 96 0.62 4.93 13.44
C ALA A 96 -0.60 4.64 14.32
N VAL A 97 -1.78 5.09 13.86
CA VAL A 97 -3.03 4.99 14.62
C VAL A 97 -3.71 3.62 14.42
N GLY A 98 -3.55 3.02 13.24
CA GLY A 98 -4.21 1.78 12.82
C GLY A 98 -3.97 0.60 13.78
N PRO A 99 -2.72 0.20 14.07
CA PRO A 99 -2.42 -0.89 14.99
C PRO A 99 -2.89 -0.62 16.42
N ILE A 100 -2.85 0.64 16.87
CA ILE A 100 -3.30 1.02 18.21
C ILE A 100 -4.83 0.86 18.31
N LEU A 101 -5.57 1.49 17.41
CA LEU A 101 -7.03 1.38 17.39
C LEU A 101 -7.49 -0.05 17.11
N GLY A 102 -6.84 -0.74 16.17
CA GLY A 102 -7.12 -2.14 15.85
C GLY A 102 -6.91 -3.06 17.06
N GLY A 103 -5.81 -2.88 17.80
CA GLY A 103 -5.53 -3.61 19.03
C GLY A 103 -6.56 -3.33 20.11
N MET A 104 -6.88 -2.04 20.36
CA MET A 104 -7.88 -1.65 21.36
C MET A 104 -9.28 -2.19 21.03
N ILE A 105 -9.70 -2.15 19.77
CA ILE A 105 -10.99 -2.67 19.32
C ILE A 105 -11.01 -4.20 19.44
N SER A 106 -9.91 -4.88 19.08
CA SER A 106 -9.83 -6.34 19.15
C SER A 106 -9.81 -6.87 20.58
N ASP A 107 -9.21 -6.14 21.52
CA ASP A 107 -9.14 -6.55 22.93
C ASP A 107 -10.46 -6.25 23.69
N ASN A 108 -11.10 -5.11 23.41
CA ASN A 108 -12.28 -4.65 24.18
C ASN A 108 -13.62 -4.96 23.51
N MET A 109 -13.63 -5.21 22.20
CA MET A 109 -14.81 -5.50 21.40
C MET A 109 -14.57 -6.73 20.52
N SER A 110 -15.53 -7.06 19.66
CA SER A 110 -15.32 -8.08 18.63
C SER A 110 -14.52 -7.52 17.46
N TRP A 111 -13.65 -8.34 16.84
CA TRP A 111 -12.87 -8.00 15.65
C TRP A 111 -13.72 -7.44 14.49
N HIS A 112 -15.00 -7.81 14.40
CA HIS A 112 -15.94 -7.27 13.40
C HIS A 112 -16.05 -5.73 13.43
N TRP A 113 -15.84 -5.11 14.61
CA TRP A 113 -15.89 -3.65 14.77
C TRP A 113 -14.77 -2.90 14.03
N ILE A 114 -13.67 -3.59 13.70
CA ILE A 114 -12.61 -3.04 12.84
C ILE A 114 -13.15 -2.69 11.45
N PHE A 115 -14.24 -3.32 11.02
CA PHE A 115 -14.91 -3.00 9.77
C PHE A 115 -16.03 -1.98 9.93
N PHE A 116 -16.77 -1.99 11.04
CA PHE A 116 -17.85 -1.05 11.28
C PHE A 116 -17.35 0.37 11.58
N ILE A 117 -16.15 0.52 12.14
CA ILE A 117 -15.55 1.84 12.39
C ILE A 117 -15.43 2.70 11.12
N ASN A 118 -15.28 2.07 9.95
CA ASN A 118 -15.13 2.78 8.67
C ASN A 118 -16.43 3.47 8.21
N VAL A 119 -17.60 2.97 8.64
CA VAL A 119 -18.91 3.43 8.19
C VAL A 119 -19.14 4.93 8.42
N PRO A 120 -18.96 5.49 9.63
CA PRO A 120 -19.13 6.93 9.84
C PRO A 120 -18.18 7.77 9.00
N PHE A 121 -16.93 7.34 8.83
CA PHE A 121 -15.95 8.04 7.99
C PHE A 121 -16.34 8.02 6.51
N VAL A 122 -16.80 6.87 6.00
CA VAL A 122 -17.28 6.75 4.62
C VAL A 122 -18.48 7.66 4.38
N ILE A 123 -19.47 7.66 5.28
CA ILE A 123 -20.65 8.52 5.16
C ILE A 123 -20.23 10.00 5.14
N PHE A 124 -19.36 10.40 6.06
CA PHE A 124 -18.83 11.76 6.10
C PHE A 124 -18.08 12.13 4.82
N CYS A 125 -17.16 11.27 4.36
CA CYS A 125 -16.40 11.49 3.13
C CYS A 125 -17.30 11.60 1.90
N VAL A 126 -18.26 10.69 1.74
CA VAL A 126 -19.21 10.71 0.62
C VAL A 126 -20.03 12.00 0.64
N PHE A 127 -20.56 12.39 1.80
CA PHE A 127 -21.35 13.60 1.96
C PHE A 127 -20.52 14.85 1.67
N ALA A 128 -19.31 14.96 2.25
CA ALA A 128 -18.42 16.10 2.05
C ALA A 128 -17.96 16.23 0.59
N VAL A 129 -17.54 15.13 -0.04
CA VAL A 129 -17.13 15.12 -1.45
C VAL A 129 -18.28 15.48 -2.36
N HIS A 130 -19.47 14.91 -2.13
CA HIS A 130 -20.63 15.20 -2.97
C HIS A 130 -21.06 16.67 -2.86
N LEU A 131 -21.08 17.25 -1.66
CA LEU A 131 -21.47 18.64 -1.50
C LEU A 131 -20.41 19.64 -2.00
N LEU A 132 -19.13 19.38 -1.72
CA LEU A 132 -18.06 20.34 -1.97
C LEU A 132 -17.49 20.24 -3.39
N LEU A 133 -17.48 19.03 -3.97
CA LEU A 133 -16.76 18.74 -5.22
C LEU A 133 -17.66 18.41 -6.41
N ALA A 134 -18.97 18.19 -6.21
CA ALA A 134 -19.91 17.99 -7.34
C ALA A 134 -19.87 19.12 -8.41
N PRO A 135 -19.66 20.40 -8.06
CA PRO A 135 -19.55 21.46 -9.06
C PRO A 135 -18.25 21.41 -9.90
N ILE A 136 -17.25 20.66 -9.46
CA ILE A 136 -15.89 20.60 -10.05
C ILE A 136 -15.69 19.26 -10.80
N GLU A 137 -16.79 18.63 -11.22
CA GLU A 137 -16.75 17.33 -11.91
C GLU A 137 -15.91 17.42 -13.19
N THR A 138 -15.13 16.37 -13.45
CA THR A 138 -14.16 16.38 -14.53
C THR A 138 -14.81 16.02 -15.87
N PRO A 139 -14.46 16.71 -16.97
CA PRO A 139 -14.94 16.35 -18.30
C PRO A 139 -14.50 14.93 -18.66
N THR A 140 -15.44 14.14 -19.18
CA THR A 140 -15.22 12.73 -19.50
C THR A 140 -14.70 12.56 -20.91
N THR A 141 -13.77 11.63 -21.10
CA THR A 141 -13.22 11.27 -22.41
C THR A 141 -13.46 9.80 -22.69
N LYS A 142 -13.79 9.47 -23.94
CA LYS A 142 -13.98 8.08 -24.37
C LYS A 142 -12.64 7.46 -24.76
N LEU A 143 -11.86 7.07 -23.77
CA LEU A 143 -10.62 6.31 -24.00
C LEU A 143 -10.92 4.81 -24.19
N PRO A 144 -10.33 4.13 -25.19
CA PRO A 144 -10.33 2.67 -25.25
C PRO A 144 -9.63 2.10 -24.01
N ILE A 145 -10.01 0.90 -23.60
CA ILE A 145 -9.39 0.18 -22.49
C ILE A 145 -8.74 -1.08 -23.03
N ASP A 146 -7.50 -1.33 -22.62
CA ASP A 146 -6.84 -2.61 -22.89
C ASP A 146 -7.45 -3.71 -21.99
N LYS A 147 -8.56 -4.27 -22.45
CA LYS A 147 -9.25 -5.35 -21.71
C LYS A 147 -8.37 -6.59 -21.59
N VAL A 148 -7.50 -6.84 -22.57
CA VAL A 148 -6.67 -8.04 -22.61
C VAL A 148 -5.54 -7.90 -21.60
N GLY A 149 -4.82 -6.77 -21.62
CA GLY A 149 -3.81 -6.43 -20.61
C GLY A 149 -4.39 -6.47 -19.19
N LEU A 150 -5.61 -5.95 -18.99
CA LEU A 150 -6.30 -6.01 -17.70
C LEU A 150 -6.56 -7.44 -17.23
N VAL A 151 -7.10 -8.29 -18.10
CA VAL A 151 -7.40 -9.69 -17.75
C VAL A 151 -6.11 -10.42 -17.44
N MET A 152 -5.05 -10.21 -18.23
CA MET A 152 -3.74 -10.82 -17.96
C MET A 152 -3.15 -10.34 -16.63
N LEU A 153 -3.26 -9.03 -16.32
CA LEU A 153 -2.86 -8.44 -15.04
C LEU A 153 -3.57 -9.11 -13.85
N ILE A 154 -4.89 -9.25 -13.95
CA ILE A 154 -5.71 -9.92 -12.92
C ILE A 154 -5.28 -11.37 -12.74
N LEU A 155 -5.06 -12.10 -13.84
CA LEU A 155 -4.72 -13.51 -13.82
C LEU A 155 -3.33 -13.75 -13.23
N TRP A 156 -2.30 -13.02 -13.66
CA TRP A 156 -0.94 -13.27 -13.16
C TRP A 156 -0.78 -12.84 -11.70
N ILE A 157 -1.27 -11.65 -11.32
CA ILE A 157 -1.21 -11.20 -9.91
C ILE A 157 -2.09 -12.09 -9.03
N GLY A 158 -3.28 -12.46 -9.51
CA GLY A 158 -4.19 -13.35 -8.80
C GLY A 158 -3.57 -14.72 -8.53
N CYS A 159 -3.03 -15.38 -9.57
CA CYS A 159 -2.34 -16.66 -9.41
C CYS A 159 -1.11 -16.55 -8.49
N LEU A 160 -0.28 -15.51 -8.67
CA LEU A 160 0.92 -15.32 -7.86
C LEU A 160 0.58 -15.12 -6.38
N GLN A 161 -0.41 -14.28 -6.07
CA GLN A 161 -0.80 -14.08 -4.68
C GLN A 161 -1.38 -15.36 -4.09
N ILE A 162 -2.31 -16.03 -4.78
CA ILE A 162 -2.94 -17.24 -4.24
C ILE A 162 -1.86 -18.29 -3.94
N MET A 163 -0.88 -18.44 -4.83
CA MET A 163 0.28 -19.30 -4.61
C MET A 163 1.07 -18.93 -3.35
N LEU A 164 1.35 -17.64 -3.12
CA LEU A 164 2.08 -17.17 -1.93
C LEU A 164 1.25 -17.28 -0.65
N ASP A 165 -0.07 -17.08 -0.72
CA ASP A 165 -0.98 -17.11 0.42
C ASP A 165 -1.14 -18.56 0.94
N ILE A 166 -1.40 -19.54 0.05
CA ILE A 166 -1.62 -20.95 0.43
C ILE A 166 -0.35 -21.79 0.45
N GLY A 167 0.77 -21.26 -0.07
CA GLY A 167 2.01 -22.01 -0.26
C GLY A 167 2.50 -22.64 1.03
N ARG A 168 2.44 -21.93 2.16
CA ARG A 168 2.83 -22.50 3.47
C ARG A 168 1.89 -23.62 3.94
N GLU A 169 0.59 -23.51 3.69
CA GLU A 169 -0.41 -24.48 4.14
C GLU A 169 -0.37 -25.78 3.33
N HIS A 170 0.09 -25.69 2.09
CA HIS A 170 0.17 -26.78 1.11
C HIS A 170 1.62 -27.25 0.86
N ASP A 171 2.53 -27.09 1.83
CA ASP A 171 3.94 -27.53 1.72
C ASP A 171 4.67 -27.05 0.44
N TRP A 172 4.29 -25.87 -0.04
CA TRP A 172 4.85 -25.18 -1.21
C TRP A 172 4.83 -26.04 -2.48
N PHE A 173 6.02 -26.44 -2.96
CA PHE A 173 6.18 -27.11 -4.25
C PHE A 173 5.91 -28.61 -4.17
N ASP A 174 5.52 -29.14 -3.02
CA ASP A 174 5.07 -30.53 -2.90
C ASP A 174 3.59 -30.69 -3.29
N ASP A 175 2.80 -29.59 -3.31
CA ASP A 175 1.41 -29.63 -3.75
C ASP A 175 1.26 -29.26 -5.25
N PRO A 176 0.65 -30.14 -6.07
CA PRO A 176 0.39 -29.87 -7.48
C PRO A 176 -0.37 -28.57 -7.75
N LEU A 177 -1.25 -28.14 -6.86
CA LEU A 177 -2.03 -26.91 -6.99
C LEU A 177 -1.13 -25.68 -6.92
N VAL A 178 -0.17 -25.64 -5.99
CA VAL A 178 0.78 -24.53 -5.87
C VAL A 178 1.69 -24.48 -7.10
N ILE A 179 2.15 -25.64 -7.59
CA ILE A 179 2.91 -25.72 -8.84
C ILE A 179 2.07 -25.20 -10.03
N CYS A 180 0.80 -25.61 -10.14
CA CYS A 180 -0.09 -25.14 -11.20
C CYS A 180 -0.27 -23.61 -11.16
N LEU A 181 -0.45 -23.04 -9.96
CA LEU A 181 -0.56 -21.59 -9.79
C LEU A 181 0.75 -20.88 -10.12
N ALA A 182 1.91 -21.44 -9.76
CA ALA A 182 3.22 -20.90 -10.09
C ALA A 182 3.44 -20.85 -11.61
N ILE A 183 3.15 -21.96 -12.30
CA ILE A 183 3.26 -22.07 -13.76
C ILE A 183 2.27 -21.12 -14.43
N ALA A 184 1.01 -21.07 -13.98
CA ALA A 184 0.01 -20.16 -14.52
C ALA A 184 0.43 -18.69 -14.34
N ALA A 185 0.93 -18.32 -13.15
CA ALA A 185 1.44 -16.98 -12.89
C ALA A 185 2.60 -16.62 -13.82
N ALA A 186 3.55 -17.54 -14.02
CA ALA A 186 4.67 -17.34 -14.94
C ALA A 186 4.21 -17.18 -16.40
N ILE A 187 3.29 -18.02 -16.86
CA ILE A 187 2.74 -17.96 -18.23
C ILE A 187 2.00 -16.64 -18.44
N PHE A 188 1.07 -16.28 -17.56
CA PHE A 188 0.31 -15.04 -17.68
C PHE A 188 1.18 -13.81 -17.53
N PHE A 189 2.23 -13.85 -16.71
CA PHE A 189 3.21 -12.77 -16.61
C PHE A 189 3.96 -12.57 -17.93
N VAL A 190 4.45 -13.65 -18.56
CA VAL A 190 5.14 -13.56 -19.85
C VAL A 190 4.20 -13.03 -20.94
N ILE A 191 2.96 -13.53 -20.99
CA ILE A 191 1.95 -13.05 -21.95
C ILE A 191 1.63 -11.57 -21.69
N PHE A 192 1.45 -11.18 -20.44
CA PHE A 192 1.22 -9.79 -20.03
C PHE A 192 2.35 -8.86 -20.49
N VAL A 193 3.60 -9.25 -20.25
CA VAL A 193 4.78 -8.47 -20.67
C VAL A 193 4.84 -8.33 -22.19
N ILE A 194 4.62 -9.40 -22.94
CA ILE A 194 4.63 -9.35 -24.41
C ILE A 194 3.50 -8.44 -24.91
N TRP A 195 2.30 -8.58 -24.35
CA TRP A 195 1.11 -7.82 -24.75
C TRP A 195 1.26 -6.32 -24.51
N GLU A 196 1.59 -5.91 -23.28
CA GLU A 196 1.75 -4.50 -22.89
C GLU A 196 2.91 -3.81 -23.63
N LEU A 197 3.93 -4.57 -24.08
CA LEU A 197 4.98 -4.01 -24.93
C LEU A 197 4.51 -3.71 -26.36
N THR A 198 3.52 -4.46 -26.86
CA THR A 198 2.98 -4.33 -28.22
C THR A 198 1.73 -3.46 -28.34
N GLU A 199 0.95 -3.32 -27.28
CA GLU A 199 -0.31 -2.57 -27.27
C GLU A 199 -0.08 -1.05 -27.45
N GLU A 200 -0.99 -0.37 -28.17
CA GLU A 200 -0.89 1.08 -28.42
C GLU A 200 -1.29 1.91 -27.19
N HIS A 201 -2.19 1.36 -26.36
CA HIS A 201 -2.70 1.98 -25.14
C HIS A 201 -2.56 1.04 -23.93
N PRO A 202 -1.31 0.75 -23.50
CA PRO A 202 -1.03 -0.15 -22.39
C PRO A 202 -1.66 0.35 -21.08
N ILE A 203 -2.15 -0.56 -20.24
CA ILE A 203 -2.60 -0.21 -18.87
C ILE A 203 -1.39 0.07 -17.99
N VAL A 204 -0.30 -0.66 -18.21
CA VAL A 204 0.95 -0.52 -17.46
C VAL A 204 2.08 -0.30 -18.46
N ASP A 205 2.67 0.90 -18.45
CA ASP A 205 3.79 1.18 -19.33
C ASP A 205 5.08 0.50 -18.82
N ILE A 206 5.29 -0.76 -19.22
CA ILE A 206 6.45 -1.58 -18.85
C ILE A 206 7.75 -0.99 -19.43
N ARG A 207 7.67 -0.11 -20.45
CA ARG A 207 8.86 0.48 -21.09
C ARG A 207 9.65 1.36 -20.12
N ILE A 208 9.05 1.78 -19.00
CA ILE A 208 9.70 2.54 -17.94
C ILE A 208 10.83 1.74 -17.27
N PHE A 209 10.75 0.41 -17.23
CA PHE A 209 11.84 -0.46 -16.73
C PHE A 209 13.10 -0.44 -17.61
N ARG A 210 13.11 0.26 -18.75
CA ARG A 210 14.35 0.53 -19.52
C ARG A 210 15.32 1.43 -18.75
N TYR A 211 14.82 2.28 -17.85
CA TYR A 211 15.67 3.14 -17.05
C TYR A 211 16.24 2.34 -15.89
N ARG A 212 17.56 2.11 -15.92
CA ARG A 212 18.27 1.40 -14.84
C ARG A 212 17.99 1.97 -13.45
N GLY A 213 17.88 3.31 -13.35
CA GLY A 213 17.54 3.98 -12.09
C GLY A 213 16.16 3.59 -11.56
N PHE A 214 15.17 3.46 -12.45
CA PHE A 214 13.84 3.00 -12.09
C PHE A 214 13.86 1.53 -11.66
N THR A 215 14.42 0.64 -12.48
CA THR A 215 14.43 -0.80 -12.20
C THR A 215 15.15 -1.15 -10.90
N VAL A 216 16.33 -0.58 -10.66
CA VAL A 216 17.07 -0.79 -9.41
C VAL A 216 16.35 -0.14 -8.23
N GLY A 217 15.76 1.04 -8.43
CA GLY A 217 14.98 1.75 -7.42
C GLY A 217 13.74 0.98 -6.99
N SER A 218 12.93 0.49 -7.93
CA SER A 218 11.74 -0.31 -7.69
C SER A 218 12.07 -1.65 -7.03
N LEU A 219 13.15 -2.33 -7.45
CA LEU A 219 13.61 -3.56 -6.78
C LEU A 219 14.03 -3.28 -5.34
N THR A 220 14.78 -2.20 -5.11
CA THR A 220 15.20 -1.78 -3.77
C THR A 220 13.98 -1.45 -2.90
N MET A 221 13.00 -0.74 -3.45
CA MET A 221 11.75 -0.41 -2.77
C MET A 221 10.95 -1.67 -2.42
N ALA A 222 10.83 -2.63 -3.34
CA ALA A 222 10.15 -3.90 -3.12
C ALA A 222 10.79 -4.72 -2.00
N LEU A 223 12.12 -4.85 -2.00
CA LEU A 223 12.86 -5.55 -0.93
C LEU A 223 12.74 -4.82 0.42
N GLY A 224 12.74 -3.48 0.41
CA GLY A 224 12.54 -2.67 1.61
C GLY A 224 11.13 -2.80 2.19
N PHE A 225 10.10 -2.79 1.34
CA PHE A 225 8.73 -3.06 1.78
C PHE A 225 8.56 -4.50 2.28
N GLY A 226 9.13 -5.48 1.59
CA GLY A 226 9.09 -6.88 2.01
C GLY A 226 9.71 -7.09 3.39
N SER A 227 10.89 -6.52 3.64
CA SER A 227 11.55 -6.60 4.95
C SER A 227 10.78 -5.85 6.05
N TYR A 228 10.20 -4.69 5.74
CA TYR A 228 9.36 -3.93 6.65
C TYR A 228 8.09 -4.69 7.06
N PHE A 229 7.31 -5.15 6.07
CA PHE A 229 6.04 -5.84 6.32
C PHE A 229 6.24 -7.19 7.00
N ALA A 230 7.33 -7.90 6.70
CA ALA A 230 7.70 -9.11 7.45
C ALA A 230 7.79 -8.83 8.96
N GLY A 231 8.46 -7.73 9.35
CA GLY A 231 8.54 -7.33 10.76
C GLY A 231 7.18 -6.91 11.34
N VAL A 232 6.43 -6.10 10.61
CA VAL A 232 5.10 -5.60 11.03
C VAL A 232 4.09 -6.73 11.25
N THR A 233 4.20 -7.85 10.52
CA THR A 233 3.31 -9.00 10.66
C THR A 233 3.82 -10.02 11.68
N VAL A 234 5.10 -10.40 11.60
CA VAL A 234 5.65 -11.49 12.45
C VAL A 234 5.74 -11.06 13.91
N ILE A 235 6.13 -9.81 14.19
CA ILE A 235 6.38 -9.36 15.57
C ILE A 235 5.09 -9.36 16.41
N PRO A 236 3.97 -8.72 15.98
CA PRO A 236 2.71 -8.79 16.73
C PRO A 236 2.19 -10.21 16.90
N GLN A 237 2.34 -11.05 15.87
CA GLN A 237 1.86 -12.42 15.91
C GLN A 237 2.64 -13.24 16.94
N TRP A 238 3.97 -13.10 16.98
CA TRP A 238 4.82 -13.73 17.98
C TRP A 238 4.51 -13.22 19.39
N MET A 239 4.32 -11.90 19.57
CA MET A 239 3.94 -11.32 20.85
C MET A 239 2.60 -11.86 21.38
N GLN A 240 1.61 -12.03 20.51
CA GLN A 240 0.29 -12.52 20.90
C GLN A 240 0.28 -14.04 21.13
N ILE A 241 0.87 -14.83 20.23
CA ILE A 241 0.79 -16.30 20.28
C ILE A 241 1.78 -16.89 21.28
N SER A 242 3.02 -16.37 21.35
CA SER A 242 4.10 -16.99 22.13
C SER A 242 4.35 -16.31 23.48
N LEU A 243 4.18 -14.99 23.57
CA LEU A 243 4.45 -14.23 24.80
C LEU A 243 3.17 -13.94 25.61
N GLY A 244 1.99 -14.14 25.03
CA GLY A 244 0.71 -13.88 25.68
C GLY A 244 0.39 -12.39 25.90
N TYR A 245 1.05 -11.48 25.16
CA TYR A 245 0.71 -10.06 25.18
C TYR A 245 -0.65 -9.81 24.53
N THR A 246 -1.37 -8.76 24.98
CA THR A 246 -2.65 -8.39 24.37
C THR A 246 -2.46 -7.75 22.99
N ALA A 247 -3.52 -7.71 22.17
CA ALA A 247 -3.45 -7.12 20.84
C ALA A 247 -3.11 -5.62 20.89
N THR A 248 -3.57 -4.92 21.93
CA THR A 248 -3.23 -3.51 22.19
C THR A 248 -1.72 -3.32 22.42
N GLN A 249 -1.09 -4.18 23.22
CA GLN A 249 0.35 -4.09 23.52
C GLN A 249 1.20 -4.37 22.28
N ALA A 250 0.83 -5.39 21.50
CA ALA A 250 1.45 -5.68 20.22
C ALA A 250 1.27 -4.53 19.20
N GLY A 251 0.06 -3.96 19.16
CA GLY A 251 -0.28 -2.82 18.31
C GLY A 251 0.53 -1.57 18.65
N ILE A 252 0.64 -1.21 19.92
CA ILE A 252 1.47 -0.09 20.40
C ILE A 252 2.94 -0.31 20.02
N THR A 253 3.44 -1.54 20.17
CA THR A 253 4.84 -1.87 19.86
C THR A 253 5.19 -1.60 18.40
N VAL A 254 4.35 -2.03 17.47
CA VAL A 254 4.58 -1.78 16.03
C VAL A 254 4.30 -0.33 15.65
N ALA A 255 3.32 0.32 16.29
CA ALA A 255 3.00 1.72 16.06
C ALA A 255 4.16 2.67 16.40
N MET A 256 5.07 2.27 17.31
CA MET A 256 6.25 3.07 17.66
C MET A 256 7.15 3.38 16.46
N THR A 257 7.24 2.47 15.48
CA THR A 257 8.00 2.71 14.25
C THR A 257 7.45 3.91 13.48
N ALA A 258 6.12 3.95 13.32
CA ALA A 258 5.45 5.04 12.63
C ALA A 258 5.48 6.34 13.45
N PHE A 259 5.29 6.24 14.78
CA PHE A 259 5.34 7.38 15.69
C PHE A 259 6.69 8.11 15.62
N VAL A 260 7.80 7.39 15.75
CA VAL A 260 9.14 7.98 15.61
C VAL A 260 9.37 8.47 14.17
N GLY A 261 8.89 7.72 13.18
CA GLY A 261 9.02 8.08 11.77
C GLY A 261 8.40 9.43 11.43
N VAL A 262 7.25 9.78 12.00
CA VAL A 262 6.59 11.09 11.79
C VAL A 262 7.50 12.26 12.16
N PHE A 263 8.32 12.12 13.21
CA PHE A 263 9.26 13.17 13.59
C PHE A 263 10.46 13.25 12.64
N VAL A 264 10.84 12.17 11.98
CA VAL A 264 12.00 12.13 11.08
C VAL A 264 11.67 12.60 9.66
N VAL A 265 10.47 12.30 9.16
CA VAL A 265 10.01 12.63 7.79
C VAL A 265 10.32 14.07 7.36
N PRO A 266 10.06 15.13 8.17
CA PRO A 266 10.33 16.52 7.76
C PRO A 266 11.82 16.85 7.57
N PHE A 267 12.71 16.07 8.19
CA PHE A 267 14.16 16.29 8.10
C PHE A 267 14.77 15.60 6.89
N VAL A 268 14.17 14.51 6.40
CA VAL A 268 14.72 13.72 5.29
C VAL A 268 14.91 14.56 4.00
N PRO A 269 13.95 15.36 3.52
CA PRO A 269 14.16 16.19 2.33
C PRO A 269 15.31 17.20 2.48
N LYS A 270 15.50 17.74 3.69
CA LYS A 270 16.62 18.65 3.99
C LYS A 270 17.97 17.94 3.91
N LEU A 271 18.01 16.67 4.33
CA LEU A 271 19.20 15.83 4.21
C LEU A 271 19.49 15.47 2.74
N ILE A 272 18.46 15.11 1.96
CA ILE A 272 18.57 14.85 0.51
C ILE A 272 19.10 16.07 -0.24
N ALA A 273 18.71 17.29 0.15
CA ALA A 273 19.20 18.52 -0.48
C ALA A 273 20.67 18.84 -0.16
N ARG A 274 21.21 18.29 0.94
CA ARG A 274 22.56 18.61 1.44
C ARG A 274 23.58 17.51 1.17
N TYR A 275 23.15 16.26 1.09
CA TYR A 275 23.99 15.08 0.94
C TYR A 275 23.59 14.27 -0.29
N ASP A 276 24.50 13.43 -0.79
CA ASP A 276 24.18 12.52 -1.89
C ASP A 276 23.05 11.56 -1.47
N PRO A 277 21.92 11.51 -2.22
CA PRO A 277 20.80 10.61 -1.95
C PRO A 277 21.21 9.15 -1.82
N ARG A 278 22.23 8.69 -2.56
CA ARG A 278 22.69 7.29 -2.51
C ARG A 278 23.32 6.96 -1.15
N ILE A 279 24.06 7.90 -0.57
CA ILE A 279 24.67 7.73 0.75
C ILE A 279 23.56 7.66 1.81
N LEU A 280 22.57 8.54 1.71
CA LEU A 280 21.44 8.56 2.64
C LEU A 280 20.59 7.27 2.56
N LEU A 281 20.40 6.74 1.35
CA LEU A 281 19.74 5.46 1.12
C LEU A 281 20.51 4.30 1.76
N CYS A 282 21.83 4.20 1.53
CA CYS A 282 22.67 3.16 2.14
C CYS A 282 22.71 3.29 3.68
N ALA A 283 22.78 4.52 4.19
CA ALA A 283 22.76 4.77 5.62
C ALA A 283 21.42 4.36 6.27
N GLY A 284 20.29 4.65 5.63
CA GLY A 284 18.97 4.22 6.09
C GLY A 284 18.81 2.70 6.13
N LEU A 285 19.30 2.02 5.08
CA LEU A 285 19.32 0.55 5.01
C LEU A 285 20.24 -0.07 6.09
N ALA A 286 21.45 0.45 6.25
CA ALA A 286 22.38 0.01 7.28
C ALA A 286 21.80 0.21 8.69
N TRP A 287 21.11 1.34 8.91
CA TRP A 287 20.41 1.63 10.16
C TRP A 287 19.27 0.64 10.43
N ALA A 288 18.45 0.34 9.43
CA ALA A 288 17.39 -0.66 9.55
C ALA A 288 17.97 -2.06 9.84
N GLY A 289 19.11 -2.40 9.24
CA GLY A 289 19.87 -3.61 9.55
C GLY A 289 20.33 -3.66 11.02
N MET A 290 20.96 -2.59 11.50
CA MET A 290 21.39 -2.49 12.92
C MET A 290 20.21 -2.57 13.89
N ALA A 291 19.11 -1.87 13.60
CA ALA A 291 17.89 -1.95 14.41
C ALA A 291 17.30 -3.37 14.44
N THR A 292 17.45 -4.13 13.35
CA THR A 292 17.04 -5.53 13.29
C THR A 292 17.98 -6.44 14.06
N LEU A 293 19.30 -6.21 14.02
CA LEU A 293 20.28 -6.96 14.81
C LEU A 293 20.08 -6.79 16.32
N TYR A 294 19.56 -5.63 16.75
CA TYR A 294 19.20 -5.41 18.16
C TYR A 294 18.10 -6.36 18.67
N ARG A 295 17.41 -7.08 17.78
CA ARG A 295 16.40 -8.10 18.13
C ARG A 295 17.00 -9.47 18.44
N VAL A 296 18.30 -9.68 18.23
CA VAL A 296 18.97 -10.98 18.47
C VAL A 296 18.87 -11.42 19.93
N ASP A 297 18.85 -10.46 20.86
CA ASP A 297 18.76 -10.71 22.30
C ASP A 297 17.31 -10.88 22.79
N TRP A 298 16.33 -10.94 21.88
CA TRP A 298 14.93 -11.14 22.27
C TRP A 298 14.70 -12.53 22.85
N THR A 299 14.23 -12.54 24.09
CA THR A 299 13.85 -13.75 24.82
C THR A 299 12.36 -13.76 25.10
N SER A 300 11.81 -14.95 25.40
CA SER A 300 10.38 -15.13 25.68
C SER A 300 9.90 -14.43 26.97
N SER A 301 10.80 -13.81 27.73
CA SER A 301 10.52 -13.03 28.94
C SER A 301 10.81 -11.54 28.77
N ALA A 302 11.06 -11.07 27.55
CA ALA A 302 11.37 -9.67 27.28
C ALA A 302 10.19 -8.78 27.66
N ASP A 303 10.48 -7.66 28.33
CA ASP A 303 9.48 -6.66 28.68
C ASP A 303 9.05 -5.84 27.45
N LEU A 304 7.90 -5.16 27.58
CA LEU A 304 7.31 -4.40 26.49
C LEU A 304 8.28 -3.33 25.93
N PHE A 305 9.06 -2.67 26.79
CA PHE A 305 9.98 -1.64 26.34
C PHE A 305 11.14 -2.20 25.52
N THR A 306 11.68 -3.36 25.91
CA THR A 306 12.70 -4.09 25.13
C THR A 306 12.19 -4.50 23.74
N LEU A 307 10.89 -4.80 23.62
CA LEU A 307 10.26 -5.09 22.32
C LEU A 307 9.99 -3.81 21.50
N MET A 308 9.71 -2.68 22.15
CA MET A 308 9.49 -1.38 21.52
C MET A 308 10.77 -0.71 21.03
N ALA A 309 11.89 -0.86 21.73
CA ALA A 309 13.13 -0.15 21.43
C ALA A 309 13.65 -0.38 19.99
N PRO A 310 13.73 -1.62 19.46
CA PRO A 310 14.07 -1.86 18.05
C PRO A 310 13.12 -1.16 17.07
N GLN A 311 11.84 -1.04 17.41
CA GLN A 311 10.82 -0.42 16.56
C GLN A 311 10.99 1.11 16.52
N MET A 312 11.28 1.71 17.67
CA MET A 312 11.65 3.12 17.74
C MET A 312 12.90 3.41 16.91
N LEU A 313 13.94 2.58 17.03
CA LEU A 313 15.15 2.69 16.21
C LEU A 313 14.83 2.54 14.73
N MET A 314 14.02 1.55 14.35
CA MET A 314 13.60 1.34 12.96
C MET A 314 12.90 2.59 12.38
N GLY A 315 12.09 3.28 13.18
CA GLY A 315 11.42 4.53 12.83
C GLY A 315 12.37 5.69 12.49
N LEU A 316 13.61 5.67 12.97
CA LEU A 316 14.61 6.69 12.64
C LEU A 316 15.21 6.52 11.24
N GLY A 317 15.35 5.28 10.75
CA GLY A 317 16.02 4.98 9.48
C GLY A 317 15.07 4.71 8.31
N MET A 318 13.93 4.07 8.57
CA MET A 318 13.01 3.63 7.50
C MET A 318 12.42 4.78 6.67
N PRO A 319 12.00 5.93 7.26
CA PRO A 319 11.54 7.06 6.45
C PRO A 319 12.62 7.61 5.53
N ALA A 320 13.88 7.67 6.01
CA ALA A 320 15.01 8.11 5.20
C ALA A 320 15.23 7.17 4.01
N PHE A 321 15.14 5.85 4.23
CA PHE A 321 15.22 4.87 3.17
C PHE A 321 14.10 5.05 2.12
N PHE A 322 12.81 4.98 2.51
CA PHE A 322 11.70 4.99 1.56
C PHE A 322 11.60 6.29 0.76
N ILE A 323 11.74 7.45 1.43
CA ILE A 323 11.67 8.76 0.76
C ILE A 323 12.82 8.91 -0.24
N THR A 324 14.03 8.49 0.16
CA THR A 324 15.22 8.66 -0.69
C THR A 324 15.22 7.70 -1.87
N VAL A 325 14.80 6.44 -1.67
CA VAL A 325 14.61 5.49 -2.77
C VAL A 325 13.63 6.06 -3.78
N ASN A 326 12.46 6.51 -3.33
CA ASN A 326 11.44 7.07 -4.23
C ASN A 326 11.97 8.30 -5.00
N ALA A 327 12.68 9.21 -4.32
CA ALA A 327 13.29 10.38 -4.96
C ALA A 327 14.33 9.98 -6.04
N VAL A 328 15.19 9.00 -5.76
CA VAL A 328 16.22 8.51 -6.69
C VAL A 328 15.58 7.78 -7.89
N THR A 329 14.54 6.98 -7.64
CA THR A 329 13.77 6.28 -8.67
C THR A 329 13.19 7.28 -9.67
N MET A 330 12.59 8.37 -9.17
CA MET A 330 11.92 9.38 -9.99
C MET A 330 12.86 10.38 -10.68
N ALA A 331 14.08 10.58 -10.18
CA ALA A 331 14.98 11.65 -10.64
C ALA A 331 15.39 11.59 -12.13
N ASN A 332 15.43 10.40 -12.73
CA ASN A 332 15.91 10.20 -14.10
C ASN A 332 14.78 10.05 -15.14
N MET A 333 13.52 10.27 -14.76
CA MET A 333 12.39 10.01 -15.66
C MET A 333 11.90 11.28 -16.37
N PRO A 334 11.57 11.18 -17.68
CA PRO A 334 10.97 12.29 -18.41
C PRO A 334 9.63 12.71 -17.79
N PRO A 335 9.28 14.01 -17.74
CA PRO A 335 8.04 14.49 -17.13
C PRO A 335 6.75 13.83 -17.64
N LYS A 336 6.76 13.34 -18.89
CA LYS A 336 5.62 12.63 -19.50
C LYS A 336 5.42 11.21 -18.96
N GLU A 337 6.46 10.58 -18.45
CA GLU A 337 6.46 9.19 -17.97
C GLU A 337 6.35 9.10 -16.45
N VAL A 338 6.55 10.22 -15.72
CA VAL A 338 6.49 10.28 -14.25
C VAL A 338 5.13 9.83 -13.70
N ALA A 339 4.02 10.19 -14.33
CA ALA A 339 2.69 9.79 -13.85
C ALA A 339 2.46 8.27 -13.95
N SER A 340 2.89 7.66 -15.06
CA SER A 340 2.83 6.21 -15.26
C SER A 340 3.79 5.49 -14.32
N ALA A 341 4.97 6.06 -14.09
CA ALA A 341 5.97 5.49 -13.19
C ALA A 341 5.58 5.58 -11.71
N ALA A 342 4.87 6.63 -11.30
CA ALA A 342 4.38 6.80 -9.93
C ALA A 342 3.22 5.84 -9.60
N GLY A 343 2.56 5.29 -10.62
CA GLY A 343 1.51 4.26 -10.46
C GLY A 343 2.05 2.82 -10.37
N LEU A 344 3.36 2.64 -10.63
CA LEU A 344 4.10 1.37 -10.59
C LEU A 344 4.91 1.25 -9.28
#